data_AF-A0A413Q4N2-F1
#
_entry.id   AF-A0A413Q4N2-F1
#
_cell.length_a   1.000
_cell.length_b   1.000
_cell.length_c   1.000
_cell.angle_alpha   90.00
_cell.angle_beta   90.00
_cell.angle_gamma   90.00
#
_symmetry.space_group_name_H-M   'P 1'
#
loop_
_entity.id
_entity.type
_entity.pdbx_description
1 polymer ?
#
loop_
_entity_poly.entity_id
_entity_poly.type
_entity_poly.pdbx_seq_one_letter_code
_entity_poly.pdbx_strand_id
1 'polypeptide(L)'
;MNYETFKQEFAEDIKEKLYERGYDDVRISFNNVEKTNQNYEAMSVVPEGNNVGVNFNIENAFASYEHTDDYAGVLASATMVIADGLDRAPAIDVSALMDYENMKEKLSVEVISADANADLLANVPHDRMEDLAVVYRFVMESSEDGRASILVTNNLMDRMGVSHEQLRADALENSPEIRPVVIMGMNEVMKEMIDPEVYEMFGIPDDAEETMYVATVPDKNSGAGVIAYQDFMDQAAERVGGDFFVLPSSINEILLVPDNGDMTADALRDMVKDVNAKEVSPEERLSDNVYHYDSKDHVFELAEKFEARQQEKKTEIDEKSEEKGSVLKDLKDKQKEAAAKPPVKDAAEKAAKSKGREVL
;
A
#
# COMPACT_ATOMS: atom_id res chain seq x y z
N MET A 1 21.21 -30.75 -19.04
CA MET A 1 20.25 -30.60 -20.17
C MET A 1 20.02 -29.10 -20.41
N ASN A 2 19.72 -28.63 -21.63
CA ASN A 2 19.37 -27.22 -21.83
C ASN A 2 17.88 -26.96 -21.47
N TYR A 3 17.50 -25.69 -21.29
CA TYR A 3 16.16 -25.32 -20.81
C TYR A 3 15.01 -25.82 -21.71
N GLU A 4 15.13 -25.64 -23.02
CA GLU A 4 14.06 -26.05 -23.96
C GLU A 4 13.88 -27.57 -24.02
N THR A 5 14.98 -28.33 -23.96
CA THR A 5 14.92 -29.79 -23.85
C THR A 5 14.34 -30.21 -22.51
N PHE A 6 14.74 -29.54 -21.41
CA PHE A 6 14.19 -29.81 -20.08
C PHE A 6 12.68 -29.63 -20.08
N LYS A 7 12.16 -28.52 -20.60
CA LYS A 7 10.71 -28.25 -20.66
C LYS A 7 9.93 -29.38 -21.35
N GLN A 8 10.39 -29.81 -22.51
CA GLN A 8 9.70 -30.82 -23.30
C GLN A 8 9.73 -32.19 -22.61
N GLU A 9 10.90 -32.64 -22.15
CA GLU A 9 11.04 -33.92 -21.44
C GLU A 9 10.26 -33.90 -20.11
N PHE A 10 10.37 -32.81 -19.35
CA PHE A 10 9.68 -32.64 -18.07
C PHE A 10 8.16 -32.65 -18.21
N ALA A 11 7.60 -32.04 -19.26
CA ALA A 11 6.17 -32.08 -19.50
C ALA A 11 5.65 -33.49 -19.80
N GLU A 12 6.35 -34.24 -20.65
CA GLU A 12 5.96 -35.63 -20.97
C GLU A 12 6.08 -36.54 -19.74
N ASP A 13 7.16 -36.40 -18.97
CA ASP A 13 7.37 -37.17 -17.75
C ASP A 13 6.33 -36.83 -16.67
N ILE A 14 5.96 -35.56 -16.52
CA ILE A 14 4.86 -35.15 -15.63
C ILE A 14 3.55 -35.76 -16.08
N LYS A 15 3.26 -35.76 -17.39
CA LYS A 15 2.05 -36.37 -17.93
C LYS A 15 2.00 -37.87 -17.61
N GLU A 16 3.10 -38.59 -17.79
CA GLU A 16 3.21 -40.02 -17.44
C GLU A 16 3.03 -40.23 -15.93
N LYS A 17 3.69 -39.44 -15.08
CA LYS A 17 3.60 -39.56 -13.62
C LYS A 17 2.21 -39.26 -13.07
N LEU A 18 1.48 -38.33 -13.66
CA LEU A 18 0.09 -38.06 -13.31
C LEU A 18 -0.81 -39.21 -13.76
N TYR A 19 -0.62 -39.73 -14.97
CA TYR A 19 -1.36 -40.91 -15.44
C TYR A 19 -1.15 -42.14 -14.55
N GLU A 20 0.09 -42.41 -14.12
CA GLU A 20 0.42 -43.47 -13.16
C GLU A 20 -0.29 -43.31 -11.80
N ARG A 21 -0.62 -42.06 -11.43
CA ARG A 21 -1.36 -41.72 -10.20
C ARG A 21 -2.87 -41.77 -10.35
N GLY A 22 -3.39 -42.06 -11.54
CA GLY A 22 -4.82 -42.22 -11.82
C GLY A 22 -5.54 -40.93 -12.23
N TYR A 23 -4.80 -39.88 -12.61
CA TYR A 23 -5.41 -38.74 -13.29
C TYR A 23 -5.75 -39.12 -14.75
N ASP A 24 -6.86 -38.59 -15.26
CA ASP A 24 -7.22 -38.69 -16.67
C ASP A 24 -6.22 -37.92 -17.55
N ASP A 25 -6.42 -37.93 -18.87
CA ASP A 25 -5.60 -37.16 -19.79
C ASP A 25 -5.56 -35.67 -19.37
N VAL A 26 -4.35 -35.12 -19.36
CA VAL A 26 -4.09 -33.71 -19.06
C VAL A 26 -3.57 -32.99 -20.29
N ARG A 27 -4.00 -31.74 -20.46
CA ARG A 27 -3.44 -30.79 -21.42
C ARG A 27 -2.35 -29.98 -20.72
N ILE A 28 -1.14 -30.06 -21.25
CA ILE A 28 -0.01 -29.25 -20.80
C ILE A 28 0.25 -28.15 -21.81
N SER A 29 0.43 -26.92 -21.33
CA SER A 29 0.85 -25.78 -22.15
C SER A 29 1.82 -24.88 -21.40
N PHE A 30 2.72 -24.23 -22.11
CA PHE A 30 3.61 -23.23 -21.55
C PHE A 30 3.08 -21.83 -21.82
N ASN A 31 3.08 -20.99 -20.80
CA ASN A 31 2.66 -19.61 -20.92
C ASN A 31 3.42 -18.76 -19.91
N ASN A 32 3.63 -17.49 -20.28
CA ASN A 32 4.13 -16.51 -19.35
C ASN A 32 3.04 -16.23 -18.29
N VAL A 33 3.43 -16.19 -17.02
CA VAL A 33 2.55 -15.82 -15.91
C VAL A 33 3.06 -14.51 -15.35
N GLU A 34 2.23 -13.48 -15.49
CA GLU A 34 2.41 -12.19 -14.84
C GLU A 34 1.59 -12.20 -13.54
N LYS A 35 2.30 -12.19 -12.41
CA LYS A 35 1.75 -11.97 -11.08
C LYS A 35 2.31 -10.67 -10.53
N THR A 36 1.67 -10.13 -9.49
CA THR A 36 2.22 -8.99 -8.75
C THR A 36 3.68 -9.26 -8.38
N ASN A 37 4.58 -8.36 -8.79
CA ASN A 37 6.03 -8.43 -8.56
C ASN A 37 6.72 -9.72 -9.06
N GLN A 38 6.09 -10.52 -9.93
CA GLN A 38 6.65 -11.77 -10.45
C GLN A 38 6.31 -11.98 -11.92
N ASN A 39 7.32 -12.36 -12.69
CA ASN A 39 7.15 -12.77 -14.08
C ASN A 39 7.96 -14.05 -14.30
N TYR A 40 7.28 -15.12 -14.72
CA TYR A 40 7.92 -16.42 -14.96
C TYR A 40 7.16 -17.22 -16.02
N GLU A 41 7.88 -18.07 -16.75
CA GLU A 41 7.27 -19.09 -17.58
C GLU A 41 6.69 -20.21 -16.71
N ALA A 42 5.40 -20.48 -16.90
CA ALA A 42 4.70 -21.55 -16.21
C ALA A 42 4.40 -22.70 -17.17
N MET A 43 4.45 -23.91 -16.62
CA MET A 43 3.82 -25.09 -17.19
C MET A 43 2.41 -25.21 -16.60
N SER A 44 1.40 -24.93 -17.42
CA SER A 44 -0.01 -25.08 -17.06
C SER A 44 -0.47 -26.50 -17.33
N VAL A 45 -0.98 -27.18 -16.30
CA VAL A 45 -1.52 -28.54 -16.36
C VAL A 45 -3.01 -28.50 -16.11
N VAL A 46 -3.80 -28.82 -17.13
CA VAL A 46 -5.27 -28.73 -17.10
C VAL A 46 -5.87 -30.11 -17.40
N PRO A 47 -6.67 -30.71 -16.50
CA PRO A 47 -7.40 -31.94 -16.79
C PRO A 47 -8.32 -31.79 -18.01
N GLU A 48 -8.38 -32.81 -18.87
CA GLU A 48 -9.24 -32.77 -20.05
C GLU A 48 -10.72 -32.58 -19.67
N GLY A 49 -11.41 -31.69 -20.37
CA GLY A 49 -12.80 -31.31 -20.06
C GLY A 49 -12.94 -30.22 -18.98
N ASN A 50 -11.86 -29.84 -18.29
CA ASN A 50 -11.86 -28.73 -17.33
C ASN A 50 -11.32 -27.44 -17.95
N ASN A 51 -11.77 -26.31 -17.40
CA ASN A 51 -11.28 -24.96 -17.75
C ASN A 51 -10.24 -24.43 -16.76
N VAL A 52 -10.02 -25.14 -15.65
CA VAL A 52 -9.15 -24.74 -14.54
C VAL A 52 -8.07 -25.81 -14.38
N GLY A 53 -6.84 -25.38 -14.10
CA GLY A 53 -5.70 -26.25 -13.89
C GLY A 53 -4.65 -25.59 -12.99
N VAL A 54 -3.49 -26.24 -12.87
CA VAL A 54 -2.39 -25.81 -12.01
C VAL A 54 -1.29 -25.19 -12.85
N ASN A 55 -0.81 -24.00 -12.45
CA ASN A 55 0.35 -23.36 -13.04
C ASN A 55 1.58 -23.65 -12.21
N PHE A 56 2.53 -24.40 -12.76
CA PHE A 56 3.78 -24.76 -12.11
C PHE A 56 4.94 -23.92 -12.68
N ASN A 57 5.76 -23.29 -11.82
CA ASN A 57 6.89 -22.48 -12.26
C ASN A 57 8.01 -23.38 -12.81
N ILE A 58 8.16 -23.42 -14.13
CA ILE A 58 9.10 -24.33 -14.81
C ILE A 58 10.53 -23.79 -14.77
N GLU A 59 10.72 -22.48 -14.63
CA GLU A 59 12.03 -21.85 -14.45
C GLU A 59 12.66 -22.27 -13.11
N ASN A 60 11.90 -22.25 -12.01
CA ASN A 60 12.38 -22.66 -10.70
C ASN A 60 12.75 -24.15 -10.65
N ALA A 61 11.98 -24.99 -11.35
CA ALA A 61 12.30 -26.41 -11.47
C ALA A 61 13.60 -26.63 -12.26
N PHE A 62 13.79 -25.91 -13.36
CA PHE A 62 15.03 -25.96 -14.12
C PHE A 62 16.23 -25.47 -13.31
N ALA A 63 16.11 -24.33 -12.64
CA ALA A 63 17.17 -23.79 -11.78
C ALA A 63 17.53 -24.76 -10.65
N SER A 64 16.53 -25.41 -10.05
CA SER A 64 16.75 -26.46 -9.04
C SER A 64 17.52 -27.64 -9.61
N TYR A 65 17.14 -28.10 -10.80
CA TYR A 65 17.86 -29.16 -11.52
C TYR A 65 19.30 -28.75 -11.85
N GLU A 66 19.55 -27.53 -12.34
CA GLU A 66 20.91 -27.06 -12.63
C GLU A 66 21.79 -26.98 -11.37
N HIS A 67 21.18 -26.70 -10.22
CA HIS A 67 21.90 -26.62 -8.95
C HIS A 67 22.20 -28.00 -8.34
N THR A 68 21.26 -28.95 -8.41
CA THR A 68 21.36 -30.26 -7.73
C THR A 68 21.80 -31.40 -8.63
N ASP A 69 21.63 -31.27 -9.95
CA ASP A 69 21.69 -32.34 -10.96
C ASP A 69 20.74 -33.52 -10.66
N ASP A 70 19.73 -33.32 -9.81
CA ASP A 70 18.74 -34.33 -9.42
C ASP A 70 17.42 -34.16 -10.16
N TYR A 71 17.40 -34.60 -11.42
CA TYR A 71 16.19 -34.55 -12.25
C TYR A 71 15.02 -35.34 -11.64
N ALA A 72 15.29 -36.54 -11.11
CA ALA A 72 14.26 -37.42 -10.57
C ALA A 72 13.60 -36.84 -9.31
N GLY A 73 14.38 -36.22 -8.42
CA GLY A 73 13.87 -35.52 -7.25
C GLY A 73 13.01 -34.31 -7.61
N VAL A 74 13.47 -33.49 -8.58
CA VAL A 74 12.69 -32.33 -9.06
C VAL A 74 11.38 -32.77 -9.70
N LEU A 75 11.40 -33.81 -10.55
CA LEU A 75 10.20 -34.37 -11.17
C LEU A 75 9.22 -34.91 -10.14
N ALA A 76 9.71 -35.65 -9.14
CA ALA A 76 8.87 -36.21 -8.08
C ALA A 76 8.21 -35.11 -7.23
N SER A 77 8.97 -34.07 -6.87
CA SER A 77 8.48 -32.90 -6.14
C SER A 77 7.42 -32.15 -6.94
N ALA A 78 7.71 -31.84 -8.21
CA ALA A 78 6.78 -31.16 -9.10
C ALA A 78 5.48 -31.97 -9.30
N THR A 79 5.59 -33.28 -9.52
CA THR A 79 4.42 -34.17 -9.64
C THR A 79 3.54 -34.08 -8.39
N MET A 80 4.15 -34.09 -7.20
CA MET A 80 3.40 -34.03 -5.95
C MET A 80 2.68 -32.69 -5.78
N VAL A 81 3.36 -31.57 -6.08
CA VAL A 81 2.76 -30.22 -6.03
C VAL A 81 1.60 -30.09 -7.03
N ILE A 82 1.78 -30.58 -8.26
CA ILE A 82 0.75 -30.51 -9.29
C ILE A 82 -0.45 -31.39 -8.91
N ALA A 83 -0.21 -32.63 -8.47
CA ALA A 83 -1.26 -33.55 -8.05
C ALA A 83 -2.08 -32.96 -6.87
N ASP A 84 -1.41 -32.47 -5.83
CA ASP A 84 -2.09 -31.84 -4.69
C ASP A 84 -2.88 -30.59 -5.12
N GLY A 85 -2.33 -29.78 -6.03
CA GLY A 85 -3.03 -28.63 -6.60
C GLY A 85 -4.27 -29.02 -7.42
N LEU A 86 -4.24 -30.15 -8.13
CA LEU A 86 -5.39 -30.66 -8.89
C LEU A 86 -6.46 -31.24 -7.96
N ASP A 87 -6.07 -31.95 -6.90
CA ASP A 87 -6.99 -32.55 -5.94
C ASP A 87 -7.71 -31.49 -5.09
N ARG A 88 -7.01 -30.38 -4.78
CA ARG A 88 -7.56 -29.24 -4.05
C ARG A 88 -8.21 -28.20 -4.95
N ALA A 89 -8.15 -28.36 -6.27
CA ALA A 89 -8.72 -27.40 -7.19
C ALA A 89 -10.23 -27.25 -6.91
N PRO A 90 -10.72 -26.05 -6.55
CA PRO A 90 -12.14 -25.88 -6.28
C PRO A 90 -12.94 -26.13 -7.56
N ALA A 91 -14.13 -26.67 -7.42
CA ALA A 91 -15.11 -26.70 -8.50
C ALA A 91 -15.56 -25.26 -8.78
N ILE A 92 -14.87 -24.59 -9.71
CA ILE A 92 -15.18 -23.20 -10.07
C ILE A 92 -16.35 -23.18 -11.06
N ASP A 93 -17.48 -22.66 -10.61
CA ASP A 93 -18.55 -22.26 -11.51
C ASP A 93 -18.16 -20.95 -12.20
N VAL A 94 -17.66 -21.08 -13.44
CA VAL A 94 -17.26 -19.94 -14.28
C VAL A 94 -18.42 -18.97 -14.52
N SER A 95 -19.67 -19.45 -14.52
CA SER A 95 -20.83 -18.58 -14.70
C SER A 95 -21.07 -17.71 -13.47
N ALA A 96 -20.89 -18.26 -12.27
CA ALA A 96 -20.94 -17.51 -11.02
C ALA A 96 -19.80 -16.49 -10.90
N LEU A 97 -18.61 -16.81 -11.43
CA LEU A 97 -17.48 -15.87 -11.48
C LEU A 97 -17.72 -14.66 -12.39
N MET A 98 -18.63 -14.76 -13.37
CA MET A 98 -18.93 -13.67 -14.30
C MET A 98 -20.09 -12.79 -13.81
N ASP A 99 -20.77 -13.17 -12.73
CA ASP A 99 -21.84 -12.39 -12.11
C ASP A 99 -21.25 -11.39 -11.10
N TYR A 100 -21.14 -10.13 -11.53
CA TYR A 100 -20.57 -9.09 -10.69
C TYR A 100 -21.34 -8.85 -9.40
N GLU A 101 -22.67 -8.95 -9.40
CA GLU A 101 -23.47 -8.64 -8.23
C GLU A 101 -23.21 -9.63 -7.09
N ASN A 102 -22.89 -10.87 -7.42
CA ASN A 102 -22.46 -11.88 -6.44
C ASN A 102 -20.99 -11.73 -6.06
N MET A 103 -20.15 -11.29 -7.01
CA MET A 103 -18.71 -11.23 -6.82
C MET A 103 -18.24 -9.95 -6.10
N LYS A 104 -19.00 -8.85 -6.18
CA LYS A 104 -18.61 -7.57 -5.59
C LYS A 104 -18.40 -7.66 -4.07
N GLU A 105 -19.18 -8.47 -3.35
CA GLU A 105 -19.04 -8.68 -1.90
C GLU A 105 -17.70 -9.33 -1.51
N LYS A 106 -16.98 -9.91 -2.49
CA LYS A 106 -15.65 -10.52 -2.32
C LYS A 106 -14.52 -9.61 -2.76
N LEU A 107 -14.84 -8.40 -3.23
CA LEU A 107 -13.87 -7.49 -3.81
C LEU A 107 -13.05 -6.82 -2.71
N SER A 108 -11.74 -6.90 -2.83
CA SER A 108 -10.79 -6.27 -1.92
C SER A 108 -9.72 -5.50 -2.69
N VAL A 109 -9.16 -4.48 -2.05
CA VAL A 109 -7.98 -3.78 -2.55
C VAL A 109 -6.68 -4.47 -2.12
N GLU A 110 -5.66 -4.30 -2.95
CA GLU A 110 -4.28 -4.67 -2.68
C GLU A 110 -3.39 -3.53 -3.17
N VAL A 111 -2.25 -3.33 -2.51
CA VAL A 111 -1.29 -2.30 -2.90
C VAL A 111 -0.02 -2.97 -3.41
N ILE A 112 0.49 -2.45 -4.52
CA ILE A 112 1.65 -2.98 -5.23
C ILE A 112 2.60 -1.85 -5.63
N SER A 113 3.87 -2.16 -5.87
CA SER A 113 4.82 -1.19 -6.42
C SER A 113 4.37 -0.74 -7.80
N ALA A 114 4.16 0.56 -8.02
CA ALA A 114 3.62 0.99 -9.30
C ALA A 114 4.67 0.94 -10.42
N ASP A 115 5.94 1.17 -10.07
CA ASP A 115 7.04 1.16 -11.02
C ASP A 115 7.46 -0.27 -11.39
N ALA A 116 7.52 -1.18 -10.41
CA ALA A 116 7.87 -2.58 -10.67
C ALA A 116 6.78 -3.33 -11.46
N ASN A 117 5.53 -2.85 -11.44
CA ASN A 117 4.39 -3.49 -12.09
C ASN A 117 3.84 -2.69 -13.28
N ALA A 118 4.60 -1.79 -13.88
CA ALA A 118 4.13 -0.93 -14.96
C ALA A 118 3.45 -1.69 -16.12
N ASP A 119 4.00 -2.84 -16.51
CA ASP A 119 3.43 -3.69 -17.58
C ASP A 119 2.11 -4.35 -17.16
N LEU A 120 2.02 -4.82 -15.92
CA LEU A 120 0.78 -5.37 -15.35
C LEU A 120 -0.31 -4.28 -15.26
N LEU A 121 0.06 -3.08 -14.79
CA LEU A 121 -0.84 -1.94 -14.62
C LEU A 121 -1.46 -1.46 -15.93
N ALA A 122 -0.84 -1.72 -17.08
CA ALA A 122 -1.44 -1.47 -18.38
C ALA A 122 -2.70 -2.33 -18.65
N ASN A 123 -2.83 -3.46 -17.94
CA ASN A 123 -3.84 -4.48 -18.18
C ASN A 123 -4.87 -4.64 -17.04
N VAL A 124 -4.72 -3.89 -15.94
CA VAL A 124 -5.63 -3.96 -14.78
C VAL A 124 -6.15 -2.59 -14.38
N PRO A 125 -7.41 -2.47 -13.91
CA PRO A 125 -7.90 -1.25 -13.30
C PRO A 125 -7.12 -0.96 -12.01
N HIS A 126 -6.70 0.30 -11.83
CA HIS A 126 -5.90 0.70 -10.68
C HIS A 126 -6.01 2.19 -10.39
N ASP A 127 -5.80 2.56 -9.12
CA ASP A 127 -5.57 3.95 -8.71
C ASP A 127 -4.11 4.15 -8.33
N ARG A 128 -3.50 5.28 -8.71
CA ARG A 128 -2.16 5.65 -8.25
C ARG A 128 -2.24 6.26 -6.85
N MET A 129 -1.35 5.80 -5.98
CA MET A 129 -1.14 6.36 -4.64
C MET A 129 0.36 6.59 -4.50
N GLU A 130 0.82 7.82 -4.74
CA GLU A 130 2.26 8.13 -4.84
C GLU A 130 2.99 7.22 -5.86
N ASP A 131 4.03 6.52 -5.44
CA ASP A 131 4.77 5.49 -6.19
C ASP A 131 4.19 4.08 -6.03
N LEU A 132 3.04 3.95 -5.37
CA LEU A 132 2.27 2.73 -5.23
C LEU A 132 1.04 2.74 -6.16
N ALA A 133 0.48 1.56 -6.39
CA ALA A 133 -0.76 1.38 -7.12
C ALA A 133 -1.71 0.50 -6.30
N VAL A 134 -2.96 0.96 -6.20
CA VAL A 134 -4.08 0.20 -5.63
C VAL A 134 -4.71 -0.61 -6.75
N VAL A 135 -4.70 -1.93 -6.62
CA VAL A 135 -5.35 -2.88 -7.54
C VAL A 135 -6.46 -3.63 -6.84
N TYR A 136 -7.33 -4.29 -7.61
CA TYR A 136 -8.53 -4.93 -7.08
C TYR A 136 -8.50 -6.44 -7.31
N ARG A 137 -8.93 -7.21 -6.30
CA ARG A 137 -8.97 -8.68 -6.35
C ARG A 137 -10.27 -9.20 -5.76
N PHE A 138 -10.80 -10.27 -6.35
CA PHE A 138 -11.83 -11.08 -5.69
C PHE A 138 -11.17 -12.09 -4.76
N VAL A 139 -11.53 -12.05 -3.47
CA VAL A 139 -11.05 -12.98 -2.45
C VAL A 139 -12.06 -14.12 -2.33
N MET A 140 -11.69 -15.32 -2.80
CA MET A 140 -12.60 -16.47 -2.85
C MET A 140 -12.57 -17.27 -1.56
N GLU A 141 -11.37 -17.61 -1.11
CA GLU A 141 -11.09 -18.30 0.14
C GLU A 141 -9.78 -17.76 0.71
N SER A 142 -9.71 -17.64 2.03
CA SER A 142 -8.49 -17.33 2.76
C SER A 142 -8.34 -18.34 3.89
N SER A 143 -7.17 -18.98 3.96
CA SER A 143 -6.77 -19.86 5.05
C SER A 143 -5.33 -19.57 5.47
N GLU A 144 -4.87 -20.16 6.58
CA GLU A 144 -3.47 -20.07 7.01
C GLU A 144 -2.48 -20.59 5.95
N ASP A 145 -2.92 -21.49 5.06
CA ASP A 145 -2.10 -22.08 3.99
C ASP A 145 -2.04 -21.21 2.71
N GLY A 146 -2.82 -20.12 2.64
CA GLY A 146 -2.82 -19.18 1.53
C GLY A 146 -4.20 -18.65 1.13
N ARG A 147 -4.19 -17.68 0.20
CA ARG A 147 -5.38 -16.97 -0.25
C ARG A 147 -5.69 -17.27 -1.72
N ALA A 148 -6.82 -17.89 -1.98
CA ALA A 148 -7.37 -18.05 -3.31
C ALA A 148 -7.99 -16.72 -3.75
N SER A 149 -7.34 -16.04 -4.71
CA SER A 149 -7.83 -14.75 -5.20
C SER A 149 -7.66 -14.59 -6.70
N ILE A 150 -8.54 -13.78 -7.30
CA ILE A 150 -8.56 -13.46 -8.72
C ILE A 150 -8.25 -11.98 -8.89
N LEU A 151 -7.16 -11.66 -9.59
CA LEU A 151 -6.86 -10.28 -9.97
C LEU A 151 -7.89 -9.80 -10.99
N VAL A 152 -8.50 -8.65 -10.73
CA VAL A 152 -9.42 -8.02 -11.68
C VAL A 152 -8.58 -7.44 -12.81
N THR A 153 -8.82 -7.91 -14.04
CA THR A 153 -8.18 -7.37 -15.26
C THR A 153 -9.16 -6.46 -15.98
N ASN A 154 -8.66 -5.60 -16.87
CA ASN A 154 -9.50 -4.75 -17.73
C ASN A 154 -10.51 -5.62 -18.51
N ASN A 155 -10.07 -6.77 -19.02
CA ASN A 155 -10.95 -7.69 -19.74
C ASN A 155 -12.03 -8.31 -18.87
N LEU A 156 -11.72 -8.66 -17.61
CA LEU A 156 -12.71 -9.21 -16.68
C LEU A 156 -13.74 -8.14 -16.30
N MET A 157 -13.29 -6.92 -15.99
CA MET A 157 -14.14 -5.78 -15.70
C MET A 157 -15.09 -5.45 -16.88
N ASP A 158 -14.56 -5.43 -18.11
CA ASP A 158 -15.36 -5.20 -19.33
C ASP A 158 -16.42 -6.29 -19.52
N ARG A 159 -16.08 -7.56 -19.28
CA ARG A 159 -17.02 -8.69 -19.40
C ARG A 159 -18.12 -8.65 -18.34
N MET A 160 -17.77 -8.22 -17.13
CA MET A 160 -18.71 -7.99 -16.04
C MET A 160 -19.59 -6.76 -16.26
N GLY A 161 -19.21 -5.87 -17.19
CA GLY A 161 -19.97 -4.66 -17.53
C GLY A 161 -19.89 -3.58 -16.44
N VAL A 162 -18.79 -3.52 -15.71
CA VAL A 162 -18.59 -2.63 -14.55
C VAL A 162 -17.60 -1.53 -14.91
N SER A 163 -17.82 -0.32 -14.39
CA SER A 163 -16.87 0.78 -14.55
C SER A 163 -15.77 0.73 -13.48
N HIS A 164 -14.59 1.27 -13.77
CA HIS A 164 -13.52 1.39 -12.78
C HIS A 164 -13.96 2.18 -11.54
N GLU A 165 -14.75 3.26 -11.71
CA GLU A 165 -15.28 4.04 -10.58
C GLU A 165 -16.18 3.20 -9.66
N GLN A 166 -17.06 2.38 -10.23
CA GLN A 166 -17.92 1.47 -9.47
C GLN A 166 -17.11 0.37 -8.79
N LEU A 167 -16.19 -0.27 -9.52
CA LEU A 167 -15.28 -1.29 -8.97
C LEU A 167 -14.50 -0.75 -7.78
N ARG A 168 -13.97 0.47 -7.90
CA ARG A 168 -13.23 1.15 -6.83
C ARG A 168 -14.11 1.39 -5.61
N ALA A 169 -15.30 1.94 -5.80
CA ALA A 169 -16.22 2.23 -4.70
C ALA A 169 -16.60 0.94 -3.95
N ASP A 170 -17.02 -0.10 -4.68
CA ASP A 170 -17.39 -1.38 -4.09
C ASP A 170 -16.20 -2.03 -3.36
N ALA A 171 -14.98 -1.95 -3.93
CA ALA A 171 -13.78 -2.51 -3.29
C ALA A 171 -13.44 -1.79 -1.98
N LEU A 172 -13.51 -0.46 -1.95
CA LEU A 172 -13.19 0.33 -0.76
C LEU A 172 -14.25 0.17 0.34
N GLU A 173 -15.51 -0.04 -0.02
CA GLU A 173 -16.59 -0.37 0.93
C GLU A 173 -16.40 -1.77 1.52
N ASN A 174 -16.09 -2.77 0.69
CA ASN A 174 -16.04 -4.16 1.13
C ASN A 174 -14.74 -4.53 1.85
N SER A 175 -13.59 -3.93 1.46
CA SER A 175 -12.28 -4.33 1.98
C SER A 175 -12.17 -4.33 3.51
N PRO A 176 -12.64 -3.31 4.25
CA PRO A 176 -12.60 -3.32 5.71
C PRO A 176 -13.48 -4.39 6.35
N GLU A 177 -14.57 -4.79 5.71
CA GLU A 177 -15.48 -5.82 6.23
C GLU A 177 -14.90 -7.23 6.06
N ILE A 178 -14.34 -7.52 4.87
CA ILE A 178 -13.80 -8.86 4.57
C ILE A 178 -12.35 -9.03 5.04
N ARG A 179 -11.59 -7.94 5.13
CA ARG A 179 -10.17 -7.90 5.48
C ARG A 179 -9.91 -6.72 6.41
N PRO A 180 -10.41 -6.79 7.67
CA PRO A 180 -10.35 -5.68 8.61
C PRO A 180 -8.91 -5.30 8.94
N VAL A 181 -8.71 -4.02 9.24
CA VAL A 181 -7.41 -3.50 9.66
C VAL A 181 -7.02 -4.11 11.00
N VAL A 182 -5.77 -4.53 11.11
CA VAL A 182 -5.12 -4.92 12.36
C VAL A 182 -3.93 -4.01 12.57
N ILE A 183 -3.91 -3.26 13.69
CA ILE A 183 -2.78 -2.41 14.11
C ILE A 183 -2.29 -2.89 15.48
N MET A 184 -1.08 -3.44 15.51
CA MET A 184 -0.48 -4.02 16.72
C MET A 184 0.82 -3.29 17.06
N GLY A 185 1.04 -3.05 18.36
CA GLY A 185 2.35 -2.60 18.84
C GLY A 185 3.42 -3.68 18.65
N MET A 186 4.68 -3.30 18.51
CA MET A 186 5.76 -4.28 18.36
C MET A 186 5.88 -5.19 19.58
N ASN A 187 5.59 -4.69 20.80
CA ASN A 187 5.58 -5.57 21.97
C ASN A 187 4.43 -6.59 21.92
N GLU A 188 3.26 -6.19 21.40
CA GLU A 188 2.12 -7.11 21.19
C GLU A 188 2.50 -8.22 20.20
N VAL A 189 3.14 -7.86 19.08
CA VAL A 189 3.64 -8.84 18.09
C VAL A 189 4.67 -9.78 18.72
N MET A 190 5.63 -9.26 19.50
CA MET A 190 6.62 -10.09 20.19
C MET A 190 5.98 -11.05 21.21
N LYS A 191 4.95 -10.60 21.94
CA LYS A 191 4.18 -11.45 22.86
C LYS A 191 3.47 -12.61 22.16
N GLU A 192 3.02 -12.43 20.92
CA GLU A 192 2.39 -13.50 20.14
C GLU A 192 3.41 -14.50 19.57
N MET A 193 4.62 -14.03 19.25
CA MET A 193 5.63 -14.85 18.57
C MET A 193 6.57 -15.60 19.53
N ILE A 194 6.75 -15.11 20.75
CA ILE A 194 7.73 -15.64 21.72
C ILE A 194 6.98 -16.34 22.84
N ASP A 195 7.55 -17.45 23.34
CA ASP A 195 7.01 -18.14 24.51
C ASP A 195 6.87 -17.17 25.70
N PRO A 196 5.74 -17.17 26.43
CA PRO A 196 5.50 -16.22 27.51
C PRO A 196 6.61 -16.18 28.58
N GLU A 197 7.23 -17.32 28.90
CA GLU A 197 8.31 -17.39 29.88
C GLU A 197 9.57 -16.68 29.37
N VAL A 198 9.83 -16.75 28.06
CA VAL A 198 10.96 -16.06 27.42
C VAL A 198 10.66 -14.56 27.26
N TYR A 199 9.41 -14.19 26.96
CA TYR A 199 9.01 -12.79 26.89
C TYR A 199 9.18 -12.08 28.25
N GLU A 200 8.76 -12.70 29.35
CA GLU A 200 8.95 -12.15 30.70
C GLU A 200 10.43 -11.91 31.04
N MET A 201 11.35 -12.72 30.49
CA MET A 201 12.79 -12.54 30.70
C MET A 201 13.36 -11.28 30.04
N PHE A 202 12.71 -10.71 29.01
CA PHE A 202 13.13 -9.42 28.45
C PHE A 202 12.84 -8.24 29.37
N GLY A 203 11.98 -8.42 30.39
CA GLY A 203 11.67 -7.42 31.39
C GLY A 203 11.04 -6.14 30.82
N ILE A 204 10.40 -6.24 29.65
CA ILE A 204 9.67 -5.12 29.03
C ILE A 204 8.41 -4.86 29.87
N PRO A 205 8.25 -3.66 30.44
CA PRO A 205 7.04 -3.31 31.18
C PRO A 205 5.79 -3.41 30.30
N ASP A 206 4.67 -3.86 30.86
CA ASP A 206 3.40 -3.94 30.14
C ASP A 206 2.85 -2.56 29.71
N ASP A 207 3.36 -1.48 30.31
CA ASP A 207 3.03 -0.08 30.04
C ASP A 207 4.12 0.66 29.25
N ALA A 208 5.09 -0.07 28.67
CA ALA A 208 6.10 0.54 27.81
C ALA A 208 5.44 1.22 26.60
N GLU A 209 5.85 2.46 26.31
CA GLU A 209 5.41 3.15 25.10
C GLU A 209 5.91 2.39 23.86
N GLU A 210 5.00 2.14 22.93
CA GLU A 210 5.31 1.52 21.65
C GLU A 210 6.03 2.53 20.75
N THR A 211 7.19 2.14 20.24
CA THR A 211 7.98 2.97 19.31
C THR A 211 7.71 2.66 17.85
N MET A 212 6.98 1.57 17.58
CA MET A 212 6.67 1.09 16.24
C MET A 212 5.43 0.19 16.30
N TYR A 213 4.60 0.29 15.28
CA TYR A 213 3.41 -0.53 15.11
C TYR A 213 3.45 -1.26 13.77
N VAL A 214 2.81 -2.41 13.71
CA VAL A 214 2.60 -3.19 12.49
C VAL A 214 1.14 -3.03 12.10
N ALA A 215 0.88 -2.61 10.86
CA ALA A 215 -0.45 -2.59 10.27
C ALA A 215 -0.55 -3.61 9.12
N THR A 216 -1.56 -4.48 9.23
CA THR A 216 -1.81 -5.60 8.32
C THR A 216 -3.29 -6.03 8.38
N VAL A 217 -3.61 -7.21 7.87
CA VAL A 217 -4.91 -7.88 7.94
C VAL A 217 -4.78 -9.23 8.68
N PRO A 218 -5.88 -9.87 9.12
CA PRO A 218 -5.81 -11.08 9.95
C PRO A 218 -5.04 -12.26 9.33
N ASP A 219 -5.15 -12.46 8.01
CA ASP A 219 -4.45 -13.53 7.30
C ASP A 219 -3.00 -13.18 6.93
N LYS A 220 -2.53 -11.97 7.28
CA LYS A 220 -1.17 -11.47 7.02
C LYS A 220 -0.73 -11.60 5.56
N ASN A 221 -1.67 -11.69 4.61
CA ASN A 221 -1.40 -11.84 3.19
C ASN A 221 -1.81 -10.57 2.47
N SER A 222 -0.90 -9.91 1.77
CA SER A 222 -1.16 -8.65 1.05
C SER A 222 -1.81 -7.58 1.94
N GLY A 223 -1.45 -7.53 3.23
CA GLY A 223 -2.06 -6.68 4.23
C GLY A 223 -1.64 -5.22 4.20
N ALA A 224 -0.56 -4.88 3.49
CA ALA A 224 -0.20 -3.47 3.25
C ALA A 224 -1.30 -2.68 2.52
N GLY A 225 -2.24 -3.39 1.87
CA GLY A 225 -3.41 -2.80 1.23
C GLY A 225 -4.31 -1.98 2.16
N VAL A 226 -4.20 -2.15 3.50
CA VAL A 226 -4.93 -1.32 4.48
C VAL A 226 -4.64 0.18 4.32
N ILE A 227 -3.48 0.55 3.77
CA ILE A 227 -3.12 1.95 3.49
C ILE A 227 -4.10 2.66 2.55
N ALA A 228 -4.82 1.89 1.72
CA ALA A 228 -5.81 2.41 0.79
C ALA A 228 -7.21 2.54 1.40
N TYR A 229 -7.43 2.06 2.62
CA TYR A 229 -8.75 2.10 3.26
C TYR A 229 -9.05 3.53 3.72
N GLN A 230 -10.30 3.95 3.53
CA GLN A 230 -10.70 5.34 3.73
C GLN A 230 -10.37 5.87 5.14
N ASP A 231 -10.64 5.08 6.17
CA ASP A 231 -10.52 5.51 7.57
C ASP A 231 -9.21 5.00 8.23
N PHE A 232 -8.33 4.34 7.47
CA PHE A 232 -7.13 3.72 8.03
C PHE A 232 -6.19 4.75 8.66
N MET A 233 -5.94 5.87 7.99
CA MET A 233 -4.98 6.86 8.47
C MET A 233 -5.42 7.50 9.79
N ASP A 234 -6.73 7.73 9.97
CA ASP A 234 -7.28 8.27 11.21
C ASP A 234 -7.25 7.22 12.33
N GLN A 235 -7.60 5.96 12.04
CA GLN A 235 -7.47 4.86 13.00
C GLN A 235 -6.01 4.65 13.45
N ALA A 236 -5.07 4.75 12.51
CA ALA A 236 -3.64 4.68 12.77
C ALA A 236 -3.18 5.87 13.63
N ALA A 237 -3.62 7.09 13.33
CA ALA A 237 -3.30 8.28 14.11
C ALA A 237 -3.81 8.18 15.55
N GLU A 238 -5.02 7.65 15.76
CA GLU A 238 -5.57 7.40 17.10
C GLU A 238 -4.74 6.36 17.87
N ARG A 239 -4.27 5.31 17.20
CA ARG A 239 -3.49 4.22 17.83
C ARG A 239 -2.06 4.63 18.13
N VAL A 240 -1.43 5.37 17.22
CA VAL A 240 -0.04 5.87 17.31
C VAL A 240 0.04 7.12 18.20
N GLY A 241 -1.02 7.91 18.29
CA GLY A 241 -1.10 9.10 19.14
C GLY A 241 -0.72 10.41 18.45
N GLY A 242 -0.82 10.52 17.12
CA GLY A 242 -0.54 11.75 16.38
C GLY A 242 -0.08 11.55 14.95
N ASP A 243 0.82 12.43 14.50
CA ASP A 243 1.49 12.35 13.19
C ASP A 243 2.44 11.15 13.17
N PHE A 244 2.59 10.48 12.02
CA PHE A 244 3.43 9.28 11.91
C PHE A 244 4.01 9.07 10.52
N PHE A 245 5.12 8.33 10.47
CA PHE A 245 5.68 7.80 9.25
C PHE A 245 5.09 6.42 8.91
N VAL A 246 4.90 6.16 7.62
CA VAL A 246 4.55 4.84 7.09
C VAL A 246 5.73 4.28 6.32
N LEU A 247 6.21 3.12 6.74
CA LEU A 247 7.32 2.41 6.12
C LEU A 247 6.77 1.14 5.46
N PRO A 248 6.90 0.98 4.14
CA PRO A 248 6.62 -0.29 3.49
C PRO A 248 7.61 -1.36 3.94
N SER A 249 7.15 -2.30 4.76
CA SER A 249 7.95 -3.47 5.14
C SER A 249 7.91 -4.51 4.03
N SER A 250 6.70 -4.85 3.58
CA SER A 250 6.48 -5.79 2.48
C SER A 250 5.09 -5.60 1.89
N ILE A 251 4.71 -6.37 0.86
CA ILE A 251 3.32 -6.45 0.40
C ILE A 251 2.34 -6.88 1.52
N ASN A 252 2.82 -7.59 2.54
CA ASN A 252 2.01 -8.20 3.58
C ASN A 252 1.74 -7.26 4.76
N GLU A 253 2.61 -6.30 5.03
CA GLU A 253 2.43 -5.34 6.13
C GLU A 253 3.20 -4.03 5.91
N ILE A 254 2.72 -2.99 6.59
CA ILE A 254 3.39 -1.70 6.72
C ILE A 254 3.72 -1.44 8.19
N LEU A 255 4.80 -0.71 8.42
CA LEU A 255 5.20 -0.27 9.75
C LEU A 255 4.80 1.20 9.94
N LEU A 256 4.27 1.50 11.12
CA LEU A 256 3.92 2.86 11.53
C LEU A 256 4.90 3.29 12.62
N VAL A 257 5.56 4.42 12.43
CA VAL A 257 6.53 4.98 13.39
C VAL A 257 6.05 6.36 13.82
N PRO A 258 5.80 6.61 15.12
CA PRO A 258 5.39 7.92 15.60
C PRO A 258 6.37 9.02 15.16
N ASP A 259 5.85 10.16 14.68
CA ASP A 259 6.67 11.34 14.38
C ASP A 259 6.81 12.22 15.62
N ASN A 260 7.67 11.78 16.54
CA ASN A 260 8.00 12.47 17.79
C ASN A 260 9.31 13.29 17.71
N GLY A 261 9.94 13.31 16.54
CA GLY A 261 11.23 13.97 16.29
C GLY A 261 12.48 13.13 16.61
N ASP A 262 12.33 11.88 17.04
CA ASP A 262 13.47 11.00 17.33
C ASP A 262 14.15 10.48 16.06
N MET A 263 13.39 10.33 14.97
CA MET A 263 13.88 9.83 13.68
C MET A 263 13.55 10.81 12.56
N THR A 264 14.45 10.94 11.59
CA THR A 264 14.23 11.75 10.39
C THR A 264 13.72 10.90 9.24
N ALA A 265 13.01 11.51 8.29
CA ALA A 265 12.54 10.84 7.09
C ALA A 265 13.68 10.17 6.31
N ASP A 266 14.82 10.85 6.18
CA ASP A 266 16.02 10.33 5.52
C ASP A 266 16.58 9.08 6.23
N ALA A 267 16.67 9.09 7.56
CA ALA A 267 17.17 7.93 8.31
C ALA A 267 16.24 6.71 8.17
N LEU A 268 14.92 6.94 8.23
CA LEU A 268 13.93 5.89 8.00
C LEU A 268 14.00 5.34 6.57
N ARG A 269 14.16 6.22 5.58
CA ARG A 269 14.30 5.83 4.17
C ARG A 269 15.54 4.99 3.91
N ASP A 270 16.66 5.35 4.51
CA ASP A 270 17.89 4.57 4.42
C ASP A 270 17.73 3.19 5.07
N MET A 271 16.99 3.09 6.19
CA MET A 271 16.65 1.81 6.81
C MET A 271 15.77 0.94 5.92
N VAL A 272 14.70 1.50 5.33
CA VAL A 272 13.82 0.76 4.41
C VAL A 272 14.62 0.21 3.22
N LYS A 273 15.45 1.04 2.59
CA LYS A 273 16.32 0.61 1.48
C LYS A 273 17.27 -0.52 1.87
N ASP A 274 17.91 -0.41 3.03
CA ASP A 274 18.88 -1.41 3.48
C ASP A 274 18.20 -2.77 3.76
N VAL A 275 17.04 -2.76 4.42
CA VAL A 275 16.24 -3.96 4.71
C VAL A 275 15.70 -4.56 3.42
N ASN A 276 15.12 -3.75 2.52
CA ASN A 276 14.63 -4.22 1.23
C ASN A 276 15.73 -4.90 0.43
N ALA A 277 16.92 -4.31 0.38
CA ALA A 277 18.03 -4.84 -0.39
C ALA A 277 18.58 -6.18 0.14
N LYS A 278 18.55 -6.39 1.47
CA LYS A 278 19.20 -7.54 2.12
C LYS A 278 18.25 -8.66 2.52
N GLU A 279 17.07 -8.32 3.00
CA GLU A 279 16.19 -9.26 3.73
C GLU A 279 14.84 -9.47 3.04
N VAL A 280 14.36 -8.54 2.20
CA VAL A 280 13.06 -8.66 1.53
C VAL A 280 13.24 -9.23 0.13
N SER A 281 12.48 -10.28 -0.18
CA SER A 281 12.46 -10.89 -1.51
C SER A 281 11.93 -9.89 -2.56
N PRO A 282 12.46 -9.84 -3.80
CA PRO A 282 12.00 -8.89 -4.83
C PRO A 282 10.48 -8.90 -5.05
N GLU A 283 9.84 -10.07 -4.93
CA GLU A 283 8.40 -10.26 -5.06
C GLU A 283 7.57 -9.66 -3.91
N GLU A 284 8.16 -9.45 -2.74
CA GLU A 284 7.49 -8.89 -1.57
C GLU A 284 7.76 -7.39 -1.38
N ARG A 285 8.63 -6.79 -2.19
CA ARG A 285 8.97 -5.36 -2.09
C ARG A 285 7.84 -4.48 -2.61
N LEU A 286 7.51 -3.43 -1.84
CA LEU A 286 6.55 -2.40 -2.23
C LEU A 286 7.23 -1.12 -2.71
N SER A 287 8.08 -0.53 -1.88
CA SER A 287 8.75 0.72 -2.18
C SER A 287 9.95 0.92 -1.24
N ASP A 288 10.95 1.64 -1.76
CA ASP A 288 12.12 2.12 -1.02
C ASP A 288 11.90 3.50 -0.38
N ASN A 289 10.69 4.05 -0.53
CA ASN A 289 10.31 5.35 0.00
C ASN A 289 9.61 5.23 1.35
N VAL A 290 9.61 6.34 2.07
CA VAL A 290 8.89 6.52 3.32
C VAL A 290 7.81 7.57 3.09
N TYR A 291 6.65 7.34 3.69
CA TYR A 291 5.50 8.24 3.63
C TYR A 291 5.26 8.85 5.00
N HIS A 292 4.48 9.91 5.03
CA HIS A 292 4.09 10.60 6.26
C HIS A 292 2.60 10.87 6.23
N TYR A 293 1.97 10.71 7.40
CA TYR A 293 0.61 11.16 7.64
C TYR A 293 0.59 12.34 8.61
N ASP A 294 0.10 13.47 8.11
CA ASP A 294 -0.17 14.68 8.89
C ASP A 294 -1.60 14.60 9.43
N SER A 295 -1.75 14.22 10.69
CA SER A 295 -3.04 14.03 11.36
C SER A 295 -3.83 15.34 11.53
N LYS A 296 -3.16 16.50 11.44
CA LYS A 296 -3.81 17.81 11.58
C LYS A 296 -4.47 18.24 10.26
N ASP A 297 -3.79 18.01 9.15
CA ASP A 297 -4.27 18.36 7.82
C ASP A 297 -4.95 17.19 7.08
N HIS A 298 -4.92 15.99 7.66
CA HIS A 298 -5.39 14.73 7.06
C HIS A 298 -4.76 14.46 5.69
N VAL A 299 -3.43 14.59 5.61
CA VAL A 299 -2.66 14.41 4.36
C VAL A 299 -1.71 13.24 4.49
N PHE A 300 -1.88 12.26 3.61
CA PHE A 300 -0.90 11.20 3.35
C PHE A 300 -0.10 11.54 2.10
N GLU A 301 1.23 11.54 2.20
CA GLU A 301 2.15 11.87 1.11
C GLU A 301 3.53 11.26 1.35
N LEU A 302 4.42 11.31 0.34
CA LEU A 302 5.83 10.98 0.53
C LEU A 302 6.46 11.89 1.61
N ALA A 303 7.32 11.33 2.46
CA ALA A 303 7.92 12.07 3.56
C ALA A 303 8.74 13.28 3.07
N GLU A 304 9.39 13.19 1.90
CA GLU A 304 10.07 14.33 1.27
C GLU A 304 9.10 15.46 0.85
N LYS A 305 7.87 15.12 0.44
CA LYS A 305 6.83 16.10 0.11
C LYS A 305 6.28 16.77 1.37
N PHE A 306 6.11 16.00 2.44
CA PHE A 306 5.77 16.53 3.75
C PHE A 306 6.80 17.57 4.22
N GLU A 307 8.09 17.21 4.18
CA GLU A 307 9.16 18.13 4.57
C GLU A 307 9.16 19.42 3.72
N ALA A 308 8.98 19.29 2.40
CA ALA A 308 8.85 20.45 1.51
C ALA A 308 7.64 21.33 1.88
N ARG A 309 6.46 20.72 2.11
CA ARG A 309 5.24 21.42 2.52
C ARG A 309 5.40 22.15 3.86
N GLN A 310 6.07 21.55 4.83
CA GLN A 310 6.33 22.20 6.12
C GLN A 310 7.34 23.36 6.00
N GLN A 311 8.35 23.24 5.14
CA GLN A 311 9.28 24.33 4.84
C GLN A 311 8.56 25.51 4.17
N GLU A 312 7.71 25.26 3.18
CA GLU A 312 6.93 26.29 2.51
C GLU A 312 6.00 27.03 3.49
N LYS A 313 5.27 26.29 4.34
CA LYS A 313 4.42 26.88 5.40
C LYS A 313 5.23 27.77 6.34
N LYS A 314 6.43 27.33 6.74
CA LYS A 314 7.31 28.10 7.62
C LYS A 314 7.78 29.38 6.94
N THR A 315 8.20 29.31 5.67
CA THR A 315 8.58 30.49 4.87
C THR A 315 7.42 31.48 4.75
N GLU A 316 6.20 31.01 4.48
CA GLU A 316 5.02 31.90 4.43
C GLU A 316 4.73 32.59 5.78
N ILE A 317 4.89 31.86 6.89
CA ILE A 317 4.69 32.42 8.23
C ILE A 317 5.76 33.48 8.52
N ASP A 318 7.02 33.18 8.19
CA ASP A 318 8.15 34.09 8.37
C ASP A 318 7.94 35.38 7.54
N GLU A 319 7.58 35.27 6.26
CA GLU A 319 7.25 36.41 5.38
C GLU A 319 6.08 37.25 5.92
N LYS A 320 4.98 36.60 6.36
CA LYS A 320 3.82 37.29 6.96
C LYS A 320 4.19 37.96 8.29
N SER A 321 5.15 37.41 9.03
CA SER A 321 5.63 37.98 10.30
C SER A 321 6.53 39.20 10.06
N GLU A 322 7.39 39.16 9.05
CA GLU A 322 8.24 40.28 8.63
C GLU A 322 7.41 41.44 8.08
N GLU A 323 6.40 41.15 7.25
CA GLU A 323 5.48 42.16 6.73
C GLU A 323 4.70 42.86 7.86
N LYS A 324 4.14 42.09 8.80
CA LYS A 324 3.47 42.66 9.99
C LYS A 324 4.42 43.49 10.85
N GLY A 325 5.67 43.04 11.02
CA GLY A 325 6.71 43.78 11.74
C GLY A 325 7.05 45.12 11.08
N SER A 326 7.15 45.13 9.75
CA SER A 326 7.38 46.33 8.94
C SER A 326 6.24 47.33 9.07
N VAL A 327 4.99 46.89 8.90
CA VAL A 327 3.79 47.75 9.02
C VAL A 327 3.66 48.35 10.43
N LEU A 328 3.95 47.59 11.48
CA LEU A 328 3.95 48.07 12.86
C LEU A 328 5.02 49.13 13.12
N LYS A 329 6.19 49.00 12.47
CA LYS A 329 7.27 49.99 12.55
C LYS A 329 6.87 51.29 11.84
N ASP A 330 6.34 51.20 10.63
CA ASP A 330 5.85 52.34 9.86
C ASP A 330 4.73 53.11 10.59
N LEU A 331 3.82 52.40 11.27
CA LEU A 331 2.77 52.99 12.09
C LEU A 331 3.34 53.74 13.32
N LYS A 332 4.33 53.16 14.00
CA LYS A 332 4.99 53.80 15.15
C LYS A 332 5.80 55.02 14.73
N ASP A 333 6.45 54.97 13.59
CA ASP A 333 7.22 56.09 13.05
C ASP A 333 6.29 57.23 12.63
N LYS A 334 5.17 56.94 11.96
CA LYS A 334 4.11 57.93 11.68
C LYS A 334 3.46 58.53 12.93
N GLN A 335 3.27 57.74 14.00
CA GLN A 335 2.76 58.26 15.27
C GLN A 335 3.75 59.21 15.95
N LYS A 336 5.04 58.90 15.94
CA LYS A 336 6.08 59.81 16.45
C LYS A 336 6.18 61.09 15.63
N GLU A 337 6.07 60.99 14.31
CA GLU A 337 6.08 62.15 13.41
C GLU A 337 4.84 63.04 13.60
N ALA A 338 3.66 62.44 13.85
CA ALA A 338 2.44 63.16 14.18
C ALA A 338 2.50 63.84 15.56
N ALA A 339 3.13 63.21 16.55
CA ALA A 339 3.32 63.77 17.90
C ALA A 339 4.40 64.88 17.96
N ALA A 340 5.30 64.95 16.99
CA ALA A 340 6.36 65.96 16.90
C ALA A 340 5.94 67.26 16.19
N LYS A 341 4.73 67.33 15.61
CA LYS A 341 4.21 68.57 15.00
C LYS A 341 3.66 69.52 16.08
N PRO A 342 4.10 70.80 16.14
CA PRO A 342 3.63 71.74 17.16
C PRO A 342 2.15 72.11 16.92
N PRO A 343 1.38 72.44 17.98
CA PRO A 343 -0.01 72.83 17.84
C PRO A 343 -0.11 74.10 17.00
N VAL A 344 -0.94 74.06 15.95
CA VAL A 344 -1.29 75.21 15.13
C VAL A 344 -1.92 76.26 16.05
N LYS A 345 -1.25 77.40 16.26
CA LYS A 345 -1.80 78.55 16.98
C LYS A 345 -2.82 79.26 16.08
N ASP A 346 -4.04 79.37 16.59
CA ASP A 346 -5.06 80.29 16.10
C ASP A 346 -4.54 81.73 16.00
N ALA A 347 -4.80 82.38 14.86
CA ALA A 347 -4.75 83.83 14.73
C ALA A 347 -6.18 84.34 14.51
N ALA A 348 -6.69 85.05 15.51
CA ALA A 348 -7.97 85.73 15.47
C ALA A 348 -7.91 86.97 14.56
N GLU A 349 -8.92 87.18 13.72
CA GLU A 349 -9.19 88.47 13.09
C GLU A 349 -10.64 88.90 13.37
N LYS A 350 -10.78 90.05 14.04
CA LYS A 350 -12.05 90.72 14.38
C LYS A 350 -12.59 91.47 13.16
N ALA A 351 -13.89 91.35 12.89
CA ALA A 351 -14.66 92.42 12.23
C ALA A 351 -16.16 92.43 12.63
N ALA A 352 -16.49 93.46 13.40
CA ALA A 352 -17.72 94.28 13.46
C ALA A 352 -19.15 93.70 13.31
N LYS A 353 -19.98 94.10 14.30
CA LYS A 353 -21.45 94.14 14.33
C LYS A 353 -22.08 94.88 13.13
N SER A 354 -23.16 94.33 12.57
CA SER A 354 -24.35 95.06 12.08
C SER A 354 -25.49 94.04 11.90
N LYS A 355 -26.44 93.94 12.83
CA LYS A 355 -27.82 94.48 12.78
C LYS A 355 -28.63 94.11 11.52
N GLY A 356 -29.71 93.37 11.77
CA GLY A 356 -30.94 93.31 10.96
C GLY A 356 -30.87 92.25 9.85
N ARG A 357 -31.96 91.65 9.38
CA ARG A 357 -33.40 91.76 9.62
C ARG A 357 -34.03 90.66 8.73
N GLU A 358 -35.07 90.00 9.22
CA GLU A 358 -36.21 89.38 8.51
C GLU A 358 -36.00 88.57 7.20
N VAL A 359 -36.52 87.32 7.19
CA VAL A 359 -37.68 86.85 6.37
C VAL A 359 -37.30 86.58 4.90
N LEU A 360 -37.42 85.37 4.35
CA LEU A 360 -38.59 84.49 4.21
C LEU A 360 -38.15 83.03 4.06
#